data_AF-A0A1D1VHY4-F1
#
_entry.id   AF-A0A1D1VHY4-F1
#
_cell.length_a   1.000
_cell.length_b   1.000
_cell.length_c   1.000
_cell.angle_alpha   90.00
_cell.angle_beta   90.00
_cell.angle_gamma   90.00
#
_symmetry.space_group_name_H-M   'P 1'
#
loop_
_entity.id
_entity.type
_entity.pdbx_description
1 polymer ?
#
loop_
_entity_poly.entity_id
_entity_poly.type
_entity_poly.pdbx_seq_one_letter_code
_entity_poly.pdbx_strand_id
1 'polypeptide(L)'
;MMSSGLIQQDFIPECLERGSFLTAPTFERFSVVVGKANFFLAEKRSITIKSCETIRHRVKKGQLMKANCMSFTQSGSEIDWYYVDGLRLWFTSSNSNDDKKSKEALPVQIGYFHVLPKCGKESPVQDTMDSLTQKLTNQLASQPLAGRLLAVEAIEVRGVKLCELLDPDAATGNPKPQSDAVMTFLRVWYECDPQARSRVSVGLATFVPELNLEKCVTLISGKEYMRLHKGSVERHGRVMEYVNSWKESMPENSRILNIKSYSTRTDEYGQYDCHSTYKKVHRRPAWGHYHLRFIRVFFTAILNEDDGPPLYPSVIPRITCKLFLPALVQRGFFNRGSPFEPKKDLLARLEKWTSFTGANIISVETVAYKAFTGAEGKYGLDVMCTRDMYHHQKDSGNVPTPECYVIGYRVFMEGLFGDPDGFEWPPSIDGPRAPKEDACSIQ
;
A
#
# COMPACT_ATOMS: atom_id res chain seq x y z
N MET A 1 27.05 -13.07 12.80
CA MET A 1 25.92 -12.75 13.70
C MET A 1 24.66 -12.68 12.83
N MET A 2 23.58 -13.38 13.20
CA MET A 2 22.33 -13.28 12.44
C MET A 2 21.65 -11.95 12.75
N SER A 3 21.25 -11.23 11.71
CA SER A 3 20.43 -10.03 11.88
C SER A 3 19.07 -10.42 12.47
N SER A 4 18.44 -9.54 13.24
CA SER A 4 17.06 -9.77 13.64
C SER A 4 16.15 -9.72 12.42
N GLY A 5 15.25 -10.69 12.29
CA GLY A 5 14.23 -10.68 11.25
C GLY A 5 13.28 -9.49 11.38
N LEU A 6 12.55 -9.21 10.30
CA LEU A 6 11.51 -8.19 10.27
C LEU A 6 10.24 -8.71 10.93
N ILE A 7 9.81 -8.03 11.99
CA ILE A 7 8.63 -8.36 12.79
C ILE A 7 7.48 -7.41 12.44
N GLN A 8 6.26 -7.92 12.53
CA GLN A 8 5.03 -7.22 12.18
C GLN A 8 4.12 -7.11 13.42
N GLN A 9 3.63 -5.91 13.74
CA GLN A 9 2.55 -5.72 14.73
C GLN A 9 1.39 -4.89 14.16
N ASP A 10 0.15 -5.39 14.29
CA ASP A 10 -1.08 -4.70 13.88
C ASP A 10 -1.76 -4.07 15.10
N PHE A 11 -2.34 -2.90 14.88
CA PHE A 11 -3.22 -2.19 15.81
C PHE A 11 -4.50 -1.88 15.06
N ILE A 12 -5.57 -2.59 15.43
CA ILE A 12 -6.87 -2.46 14.77
C ILE A 12 -7.81 -1.75 15.75
N PRO A 13 -8.56 -0.73 15.29
CA PRO A 13 -9.53 -0.06 16.14
C PRO A 13 -10.63 -1.02 16.60
N GLU A 14 -11.03 -0.88 17.86
CA GLU A 14 -12.14 -1.62 18.44
C GLU A 14 -13.49 -1.05 17.98
N CYS A 15 -14.46 -1.94 17.83
CA CYS A 15 -15.84 -1.54 17.54
C CYS A 15 -16.50 -1.05 18.84
N LEU A 16 -16.85 0.23 18.88
CA LEU A 16 -17.52 0.86 20.02
C LEU A 16 -19.01 0.52 20.00
N GLU A 17 -19.63 0.62 18.82
CA GLU A 17 -21.02 0.24 18.59
C GLU A 17 -21.14 -0.57 17.29
N ARG A 18 -21.81 -1.72 17.34
CA ARG A 18 -21.92 -2.63 16.18
C ARG A 18 -22.80 -2.11 15.04
N GLY A 19 -23.49 -1.00 15.24
CA GLY A 19 -24.49 -0.49 14.32
C GLY A 19 -25.71 -1.43 14.23
N SER A 20 -26.59 -1.14 13.28
CA SER A 20 -27.81 -1.89 13.01
C SER A 20 -28.05 -1.96 11.49
N PHE A 21 -29.24 -2.38 11.06
CA PHE A 21 -29.63 -2.27 9.65
C PHE A 21 -29.70 -0.81 9.18
N LEU A 22 -29.97 0.13 10.10
CA LEU A 22 -30.16 1.54 9.79
C LEU A 22 -28.93 2.40 10.15
N THR A 23 -28.10 1.93 11.07
CA THR A 23 -26.95 2.67 11.60
C THR A 23 -25.65 1.96 11.28
N ALA A 24 -24.64 2.73 10.84
CA ALA A 24 -23.29 2.22 10.67
C ALA A 24 -22.68 1.83 12.03
N PRO A 25 -21.83 0.79 12.11
CA PRO A 25 -20.97 0.59 13.27
C PRO A 25 -20.02 1.76 13.45
N THR A 26 -19.74 2.09 14.70
CA THR A 26 -18.73 3.07 15.10
C THR A 26 -17.52 2.35 15.68
N PHE A 27 -16.35 2.90 15.44
CA PHE A 27 -15.08 2.35 15.88
C PHE A 27 -14.25 3.44 16.54
N GLU A 28 -13.25 3.03 17.30
CA GLU A 28 -12.24 3.95 17.83
C GLU A 28 -11.65 4.83 16.72
N ARG A 29 -11.34 6.08 17.08
CA ARG A 29 -10.64 7.00 16.18
C ARG A 29 -9.22 6.51 15.92
N PHE A 30 -8.65 6.91 14.80
CA PHE A 30 -7.32 6.47 14.41
C PHE A 30 -6.23 6.95 15.38
N SER A 31 -6.41 8.11 16.01
CA SER A 31 -5.60 8.61 17.14
C SER A 31 -5.50 7.62 18.31
N VAL A 32 -6.59 6.93 18.66
CA VAL A 32 -6.59 5.90 19.71
C VAL A 32 -5.74 4.70 19.29
N VAL A 33 -5.81 4.30 18.01
CA VAL A 33 -5.00 3.21 17.44
C VAL A 33 -3.50 3.54 17.55
N VAL A 34 -3.11 4.78 17.25
CA VAL A 34 -1.72 5.24 17.41
C VAL A 34 -1.32 5.27 18.89
N GLY A 35 -2.23 5.64 19.80
CA GLY A 35 -2.01 5.53 21.24
C GLY A 35 -1.70 4.10 21.70
N LYS A 36 -2.45 3.11 21.20
CA LYS A 36 -2.19 1.68 21.46
C LYS A 36 -0.83 1.24 20.93
N ALA A 37 -0.43 1.74 19.76
CA ALA A 37 0.88 1.48 19.20
C ALA A 37 2.00 2.07 20.07
N ASN A 38 1.88 3.31 20.50
CA ASN A 38 2.86 3.93 21.40
C ASN A 38 2.94 3.25 22.78
N PHE A 39 1.81 2.76 23.30
CA PHE A 39 1.82 1.94 24.52
C PHE A 39 2.64 0.66 24.32
N PHE A 40 2.44 -0.05 23.20
CA PHE A 40 3.23 -1.22 22.85
C PHE A 40 4.73 -0.90 22.68
N LEU A 41 5.06 0.20 21.99
CA LEU A 41 6.44 0.61 21.76
C LEU A 41 7.15 1.00 23.07
N ALA A 42 6.41 1.55 24.04
CA ALA A 42 6.94 1.91 25.35
C ALA A 42 7.48 0.70 26.14
N GLU A 43 6.91 -0.49 25.92
CA GLU A 43 7.34 -1.74 26.55
C GLU A 43 8.50 -2.42 25.82
N LYS A 44 8.78 -2.01 24.57
CA LYS A 44 9.78 -2.64 23.69
C LYS A 44 11.03 -1.78 23.61
N ARG A 45 12.03 -2.11 24.43
CA ARG A 45 13.37 -1.52 24.32
C ARG A 45 14.10 -2.10 23.11
N SER A 46 15.01 -1.32 22.53
CA SER A 46 15.91 -1.78 21.46
C SER A 46 15.23 -2.15 20.14
N ILE A 47 14.10 -1.54 19.79
CA ILE A 47 13.47 -1.73 18.48
C ILE A 47 13.86 -0.62 17.51
N THR A 48 13.90 -0.96 16.22
CA THR A 48 14.04 0.02 15.15
C THR A 48 12.85 -0.12 14.21
N ILE A 49 12.04 0.94 14.11
CA ILE A 49 10.91 0.96 13.18
C ILE A 49 11.47 1.10 11.76
N LYS A 50 11.11 0.13 10.91
CA LYS A 50 11.48 0.11 9.49
C LYS A 50 10.40 0.73 8.63
N SER A 51 9.13 0.48 8.94
CA SER A 51 8.02 1.02 8.15
C SER A 51 6.72 1.10 8.98
N CYS A 52 5.86 2.03 8.60
CA CYS A 52 4.51 2.19 9.11
C CYS A 52 3.55 2.21 7.92
N GLU A 53 2.42 1.51 8.04
CA GLU A 53 1.40 1.44 7.01
C GLU A 53 0.00 1.56 7.60
N THR A 54 -0.88 2.29 6.92
CA THR A 54 -2.32 2.23 7.14
C THR A 54 -2.87 1.00 6.44
N ILE A 55 -3.45 0.07 7.21
CA ILE A 55 -4.04 -1.17 6.68
C ILE A 55 -5.56 -1.11 6.75
N ARG A 56 -6.24 -1.57 5.71
CA ARG A 56 -7.69 -1.49 5.59
C ARG A 56 -8.34 -2.86 5.80
N HIS A 57 -9.17 -2.98 6.82
CA HIS A 57 -9.91 -4.19 7.16
C HIS A 57 -11.37 -4.10 6.74
N ARG A 58 -11.89 -5.18 6.17
CA ARG A 58 -13.33 -5.31 5.88
C ARG A 58 -14.10 -5.59 7.16
N VAL A 59 -15.22 -4.91 7.32
CA VAL A 59 -16.16 -5.08 8.42
C VAL A 59 -17.48 -5.63 7.87
N LYS A 60 -18.03 -6.65 8.55
CA LYS A 60 -19.34 -7.22 8.24
C LYS A 60 -20.17 -7.24 9.52
N LYS A 61 -21.29 -6.52 9.54
CA LYS A 61 -22.20 -6.42 10.70
C LYS A 61 -21.49 -6.02 12.01
N GLY A 62 -20.62 -5.00 11.93
CA GLY A 62 -19.83 -4.53 13.08
C GLY A 62 -18.69 -5.47 13.52
N GLN A 63 -18.49 -6.59 12.84
CA GLN A 63 -17.37 -7.51 13.12
C GLN A 63 -16.29 -7.38 12.05
N LEU A 64 -15.04 -7.25 12.50
CA LEU A 64 -13.88 -7.40 11.64
C LEU A 64 -13.91 -8.79 11.00
N MET A 65 -13.79 -8.85 9.67
CA MET A 65 -13.50 -10.13 9.05
C MET A 65 -12.13 -10.63 9.54
N LYS A 66 -12.00 -11.95 9.73
CA LYS A 66 -10.84 -12.61 10.36
C LYS A 66 -9.50 -12.01 9.89
N ALA A 67 -8.84 -11.22 10.74
CA ALA A 67 -7.59 -10.53 10.41
C ALA A 67 -6.42 -11.48 10.10
N ASN A 68 -6.52 -12.75 10.51
CA ASN A 68 -5.53 -13.79 10.26
C ASN A 68 -5.71 -14.51 8.91
N CYS A 69 -6.78 -14.20 8.16
CA CYS A 69 -7.00 -14.78 6.85
C CYS A 69 -6.23 -13.99 5.78
N MET A 70 -5.33 -14.68 5.07
CA MET A 70 -4.59 -14.11 3.94
C MET A 70 -5.39 -14.11 2.63
N SER A 71 -6.71 -14.28 2.71
CA SER A 71 -7.59 -14.20 1.55
C SER A 71 -8.96 -13.68 1.94
N PHE A 72 -9.65 -13.11 0.95
CA PHE A 72 -11.03 -12.74 1.07
C PHE A 72 -11.75 -12.92 -0.27
N THR A 73 -13.05 -13.08 -0.19
CA THR A 73 -13.91 -13.13 -1.36
C THR A 73 -14.64 -11.81 -1.52
N GLN A 74 -14.70 -11.30 -2.74
CA GLN A 74 -15.50 -10.15 -3.09
C GLN A 74 -16.66 -10.58 -3.99
N SER A 75 -17.86 -10.27 -3.53
CA SER A 75 -19.09 -10.36 -4.31
C SER A 75 -19.74 -8.98 -4.22
N GLY A 76 -20.12 -8.41 -5.36
CA GLY A 76 -20.70 -7.07 -5.41
C GLY A 76 -19.72 -5.99 -5.84
N SER A 77 -20.24 -4.78 -5.90
CA SER A 77 -19.42 -3.59 -6.03
C SER A 77 -18.61 -3.37 -4.75
N GLU A 78 -17.43 -2.77 -4.84
CA GLU A 78 -16.62 -2.38 -3.65
C GLU A 78 -17.37 -1.44 -2.69
N ILE A 79 -18.44 -0.80 -3.17
CA ILE A 79 -19.19 0.26 -2.51
C ILE A 79 -20.02 -0.28 -1.33
N ASP A 80 -20.34 -1.58 -1.32
CA ASP A 80 -21.26 -2.17 -0.34
C ASP A 80 -20.57 -2.60 0.98
N TRP A 81 -19.25 -2.42 1.10
CA TRP A 81 -18.48 -2.88 2.24
C TRP A 81 -18.09 -1.76 3.20
N TYR A 82 -18.21 -2.05 4.50
CA TYR A 82 -17.61 -1.24 5.54
C TYR A 82 -16.12 -1.56 5.61
N TYR A 83 -15.32 -0.51 5.73
CA TYR A 83 -13.90 -0.64 5.96
C TYR A 83 -13.52 0.08 7.23
N VAL A 84 -12.49 -0.46 7.89
CA VAL A 84 -11.87 0.20 9.02
C VAL A 84 -10.35 0.21 8.84
N ASP A 85 -9.76 1.37 9.05
CA ASP A 85 -8.34 1.62 8.88
C ASP A 85 -7.63 1.40 10.23
N GLY A 86 -6.67 0.47 10.23
CA GLY A 86 -5.76 0.21 11.33
C GLY A 86 -4.34 0.63 10.99
N LEU A 87 -3.43 0.45 11.94
CA LEU A 87 -2.01 0.72 11.81
C LEU A 87 -1.22 -0.60 11.82
N ARG A 88 -0.29 -0.74 10.88
CA ARG A 88 0.72 -1.79 10.86
C ARG A 88 2.10 -1.20 11.08
N LEU A 89 2.82 -1.75 12.04
CA LEU A 89 4.25 -1.49 12.25
C LEU A 89 5.08 -2.66 11.74
N TRP A 90 6.17 -2.32 11.08
CA TRP A 90 7.26 -3.23 10.72
C TRP A 90 8.53 -2.76 11.43
N PHE A 91 9.15 -3.64 12.20
CA PHE A 91 10.33 -3.29 12.99
C PHE A 91 11.30 -4.46 13.14
N THR A 92 12.53 -4.14 13.51
CA THR A 92 13.59 -5.10 13.84
C THR A 92 13.99 -4.94 15.31
N SER A 93 14.44 -6.01 15.95
CA SER A 93 14.95 -5.97 17.33
C SER A 93 16.47 -5.94 17.32
N SER A 94 17.12 -4.98 17.97
CA SER A 94 18.57 -5.04 18.10
C SER A 94 18.97 -6.25 18.96
N ASN A 95 19.79 -7.14 18.42
CA ASN A 95 20.35 -8.29 19.13
C ASN A 95 21.74 -7.97 19.72
N SER A 96 22.18 -6.71 19.70
CA SER A 96 23.54 -6.37 20.13
C SER A 96 23.69 -6.47 21.65
N ASN A 97 24.78 -7.10 22.09
CA ASN A 97 25.25 -7.10 23.48
C ASN A 97 25.60 -5.70 24.03
N ASP A 98 25.35 -4.62 23.25
CA ASP A 98 25.38 -3.22 23.68
C ASP A 98 24.17 -2.84 24.55
N ASP A 99 23.55 -3.82 25.19
CA ASP A 99 22.42 -3.70 26.12
C ASP A 99 22.67 -2.75 27.30
N LYS A 100 23.94 -2.34 27.51
CA LYS A 100 24.27 -1.30 28.48
C LYS A 100 23.88 0.10 28.02
N LYS A 101 23.99 0.43 26.73
CA LYS A 101 23.54 1.73 26.19
C LYS A 101 22.03 1.76 25.91
N SER A 102 21.41 0.61 25.63
CA SER A 102 19.97 0.53 25.38
C SER A 102 19.11 0.78 26.62
N LYS A 103 19.66 0.57 27.83
CA LYS A 103 18.92 0.81 29.09
C LYS A 103 18.63 2.28 29.38
N GLU A 104 19.38 3.20 28.79
CA GLU A 104 19.21 4.65 28.94
C GLU A 104 18.45 5.29 27.78
N ALA A 105 18.21 4.55 26.69
CA ALA A 105 17.47 5.07 25.54
C ALA A 105 16.00 5.33 25.90
N LEU A 106 15.49 6.50 25.51
CA LEU A 106 14.07 6.80 25.64
C LEU A 106 13.24 5.82 24.81
N PRO A 107 12.02 5.46 25.26
CA PRO A 107 11.16 4.58 24.48
C PRO A 107 10.81 5.22 23.13
N VAL A 108 10.81 4.41 22.08
CA VAL A 108 10.42 4.84 20.74
C VAL A 108 8.95 5.27 20.79
N GLN A 109 8.66 6.44 20.23
CA GLN A 109 7.30 6.93 20.04
C GLN A 109 7.10 7.33 18.58
N ILE A 110 5.89 7.13 18.08
CA ILE A 110 5.48 7.58 16.75
C ILE A 110 4.39 8.63 16.85
N GLY A 111 4.42 9.56 15.90
CA GLY A 111 3.39 10.53 15.66
C GLY A 111 2.89 10.46 14.22
N TYR A 112 1.76 11.14 13.98
CA TYR A 112 1.23 11.31 12.65
C TYR A 112 0.49 12.63 12.51
N PHE A 113 0.35 13.08 11.28
CA PHE A 113 -0.55 14.18 10.92
C PHE A 113 -1.03 14.01 9.48
N HIS A 114 -1.91 14.92 9.04
CA HIS A 114 -2.53 14.87 7.72
C HIS A 114 -2.26 16.14 6.93
N VAL A 115 -2.03 15.99 5.62
CA VAL A 115 -2.07 17.10 4.66
C VAL A 115 -3.31 16.93 3.80
N LEU A 116 -4.29 17.78 4.07
CA LEU A 116 -5.61 17.71 3.46
C LEU A 116 -5.67 18.51 2.16
N PRO A 117 -6.46 18.05 1.18
CA PRO A 117 -6.73 18.83 -0.02
C PRO A 117 -7.55 20.08 0.30
N LYS A 118 -7.24 21.17 -0.40
CA LYS A 118 -8.04 22.39 -0.49
C LYS A 118 -9.18 22.19 -1.47
N CYS A 119 -10.33 22.69 -1.09
CA CYS A 119 -11.53 22.59 -1.91
C CYS A 119 -12.09 23.98 -2.17
N GLY A 120 -12.47 24.20 -3.42
CA GLY A 120 -13.12 25.43 -3.81
C GLY A 120 -14.59 25.40 -3.40
N LYS A 121 -15.21 26.57 -3.25
CA LYS A 121 -16.65 26.69 -2.99
C LYS A 121 -17.52 26.01 -4.05
N GLU A 122 -17.01 25.89 -5.28
CA GLU A 122 -17.73 25.38 -6.46
C GLU A 122 -17.04 24.20 -7.16
N SER A 123 -15.79 23.88 -6.78
CA SER A 123 -14.97 22.89 -7.50
C SER A 123 -14.61 21.69 -6.61
N PRO A 124 -14.75 20.46 -7.14
CA PRO A 124 -14.45 19.23 -6.41
C PRO A 124 -12.93 19.04 -6.30
N VAL A 125 -12.31 19.64 -5.27
CA VAL A 125 -10.87 19.58 -4.95
C VAL A 125 -9.96 20.21 -6.03
N GLN A 126 -9.12 21.16 -5.62
CA GLN A 126 -8.19 21.84 -6.54
C GLN A 126 -6.78 21.24 -6.54
N ASP A 127 -6.45 20.47 -5.51
CA ASP A 127 -5.09 19.98 -5.32
C ASP A 127 -4.83 18.71 -6.13
N THR A 128 -3.66 18.66 -6.76
CA THR A 128 -3.04 17.42 -7.23
C THR A 128 -2.15 16.81 -6.14
N MET A 129 -1.70 15.58 -6.34
CA MET A 129 -0.73 14.92 -5.46
C MET A 129 0.57 15.73 -5.32
N ASP A 130 1.02 16.38 -6.38
CA ASP A 130 2.22 17.23 -6.34
C ASP A 130 1.99 18.47 -5.46
N SER A 131 0.80 19.09 -5.57
CA SER A 131 0.45 20.22 -4.72
C SER A 131 0.30 19.84 -3.23
N LEU A 132 -0.22 18.64 -2.92
CA LEU A 132 -0.24 18.12 -1.55
C LEU A 132 1.18 17.87 -1.03
N THR A 133 2.05 17.33 -1.87
CA THR A 133 3.47 17.10 -1.53
C THR A 133 4.20 18.42 -1.29
N GLN A 134 3.95 19.45 -2.12
CA GLN A 134 4.49 20.78 -1.91
C GLN A 134 3.98 21.42 -0.61
N LYS A 135 2.69 21.23 -0.27
CA LYS A 135 2.14 21.69 1.02
C LYS A 135 2.82 21.02 2.20
N LEU A 136 3.08 19.71 2.11
CA LEU A 136 3.84 18.99 3.12
C LEU A 136 5.23 19.59 3.30
N THR A 137 5.96 19.80 2.21
CA THR A 137 7.28 20.45 2.24
C THR A 137 7.23 21.82 2.89
N ASN A 138 6.27 22.67 2.51
CA ASN A 138 6.12 24.00 3.09
C ASN A 138 5.80 23.94 4.59
N GLN A 139 4.93 23.00 5.00
CA GLN A 139 4.59 22.78 6.40
C GLN A 139 5.84 22.38 7.21
N LEU A 140 6.61 21.42 6.73
CA LEU A 140 7.84 20.94 7.39
C LEU A 140 8.95 21.99 7.43
N ALA A 141 9.04 22.85 6.41
CA ALA A 141 9.96 23.98 6.42
C ALA A 141 9.58 25.02 7.49
N SER A 142 8.27 25.29 7.64
CA SER A 142 7.76 26.26 8.62
C SER A 142 7.75 25.73 10.06
N GLN A 143 7.51 24.43 10.23
CA GLN A 143 7.40 23.74 11.51
C GLN A 143 8.15 22.40 11.41
N PRO A 144 9.49 22.43 11.60
CA PRO A 144 10.30 21.22 11.53
C PRO A 144 9.83 20.19 12.55
N LEU A 145 9.85 18.91 12.17
CA LEU A 145 9.46 17.84 13.06
C LEU A 145 10.50 17.65 14.17
N ALA A 146 10.01 17.41 15.39
CA ALA A 146 10.81 16.90 16.50
C ALA A 146 10.99 15.39 16.31
N GLY A 147 11.85 15.03 15.34
CA GLY A 147 12.11 13.64 15.00
C GLY A 147 12.34 13.39 13.52
N ARG A 148 12.01 12.17 13.09
CA ARG A 148 12.39 11.63 11.78
C ARG A 148 11.18 11.10 11.04
N LEU A 149 11.00 11.51 9.78
CA LEU A 149 9.95 10.94 8.93
C LEU A 149 10.16 9.44 8.73
N LEU A 150 9.07 8.68 8.84
CA LEU A 150 9.02 7.24 8.63
C LEU A 150 8.38 6.90 7.30
N ALA A 151 7.23 7.50 6.98
CA ALA A 151 6.49 7.24 5.76
C ALA A 151 5.54 8.38 5.42
N VAL A 152 5.21 8.50 4.13
CA VAL A 152 4.12 9.34 3.63
C VAL A 152 3.18 8.47 2.79
N GLU A 153 1.92 8.41 3.17
CA GLU A 153 0.91 7.57 2.51
C GLU A 153 -0.17 8.42 1.87
N ALA A 154 -0.54 8.10 0.62
CA ALA A 154 -1.73 8.68 0.01
C ALA A 154 -2.95 7.85 0.41
N ILE A 155 -3.82 8.40 1.26
CA ILE A 155 -4.98 7.70 1.82
C ILE A 155 -6.22 8.06 1.02
N GLU A 156 -6.89 7.05 0.46
CA GLU A 156 -8.17 7.21 -0.24
C GLU A 156 -9.36 7.02 0.71
N VAL A 157 -10.22 8.04 0.79
CA VAL A 157 -11.49 8.03 1.52
C VAL A 157 -12.64 8.15 0.53
N ARG A 158 -13.60 7.23 0.64
CA ARG A 158 -14.76 7.16 -0.26
C ARG A 158 -15.98 7.83 0.39
N GLY A 159 -16.87 8.35 -0.44
CA GLY A 159 -18.16 8.89 0.02
C GLY A 159 -18.12 10.33 0.52
N VAL A 160 -17.02 11.03 0.31
CA VAL A 160 -16.81 12.41 0.77
C VAL A 160 -17.41 13.35 -0.27
N LYS A 161 -18.54 13.98 0.05
CA LYS A 161 -19.21 14.93 -0.85
C LYS A 161 -18.51 16.29 -0.89
N LEU A 162 -18.03 16.73 0.26
CA LEU A 162 -17.36 18.01 0.50
C LEU A 162 -16.15 17.76 1.40
N CYS A 163 -15.06 18.49 1.18
CA CYS A 163 -13.81 18.25 1.87
C CYS A 163 -13.85 18.67 3.34
N GLU A 164 -14.71 19.63 3.67
CA GLU A 164 -15.00 20.04 5.04
C GLU A 164 -15.66 18.92 5.86
N LEU A 165 -16.22 17.91 5.18
CA LEU A 165 -16.80 16.71 5.79
C LEU A 165 -15.81 15.54 5.86
N LEU A 166 -14.58 15.72 5.34
CA LEU A 166 -13.53 14.71 5.48
C LEU A 166 -13.05 14.71 6.92
N ASP A 167 -13.36 13.64 7.66
CA ASP A 167 -12.69 13.32 8.91
C ASP A 167 -11.53 12.35 8.62
N PRO A 168 -10.27 12.83 8.52
CA PRO A 168 -9.12 11.99 8.17
C PRO A 168 -8.70 11.03 9.30
N ASP A 169 -9.25 11.24 10.50
CA ASP A 169 -9.00 10.47 11.71
C ASP A 169 -10.17 9.55 12.07
N ALA A 170 -11.28 9.63 11.32
CA ALA A 170 -12.30 8.59 11.33
C ALA A 170 -11.67 7.29 10.81
N ALA A 171 -11.61 6.29 11.68
CA ALA A 171 -11.08 5.00 11.28
C ALA A 171 -12.02 4.25 10.33
N THR A 172 -13.27 4.69 10.13
CA THR A 172 -14.28 3.97 9.35
C THR A 172 -14.60 4.63 8.02
N GLY A 173 -14.75 3.81 6.97
CA GLY A 173 -15.34 4.23 5.71
C GLY A 173 -16.88 4.25 5.77
N ASN A 174 -17.51 5.25 5.16
CA ASN A 174 -18.96 5.37 5.11
C ASN A 174 -19.57 4.29 4.18
N PRO A 175 -20.46 3.40 4.68
CA PRO A 175 -21.05 2.29 3.92
C PRO A 175 -22.08 2.66 2.87
N LYS A 176 -22.70 3.83 3.03
CA LYS A 176 -23.66 4.39 2.09
C LYS A 176 -23.04 5.69 1.65
N PRO A 177 -21.99 5.63 0.83
CA PRO A 177 -21.29 6.83 0.44
C PRO A 177 -22.32 7.79 -0.15
N GLN A 178 -22.46 8.96 0.47
CA GLN A 178 -23.41 9.99 0.08
C GLN A 178 -23.07 10.56 -1.31
N SER A 179 -21.87 10.25 -1.79
CA SER A 179 -21.30 10.65 -3.06
C SER A 179 -20.50 9.48 -3.64
N ASP A 180 -20.47 9.40 -4.96
CA ASP A 180 -19.58 8.48 -5.67
C ASP A 180 -18.11 8.97 -5.67
N ALA A 181 -17.82 10.06 -4.97
CA ALA A 181 -16.49 10.64 -4.87
C ALA A 181 -15.52 9.82 -3.99
N VAL A 182 -14.26 9.81 -4.41
CA VAL A 182 -13.11 9.36 -3.65
C VAL A 182 -12.13 10.51 -3.58
N MET A 183 -11.68 10.80 -2.37
CA MET A 183 -10.76 11.87 -2.06
C MET A 183 -9.48 11.29 -1.48
N THR A 184 -8.35 11.88 -1.84
CA THR A 184 -7.02 11.46 -1.41
C THR A 184 -6.38 12.57 -0.59
N PHE A 185 -5.84 12.21 0.56
CA PHE A 185 -5.01 13.11 1.38
C PHE A 185 -3.68 12.42 1.73
N LEU A 186 -2.70 13.16 2.23
CA LEU A 186 -1.45 12.55 2.71
C LEU A 186 -1.53 12.30 4.22
N ARG A 187 -1.22 11.08 4.64
CA ARG A 187 -0.93 10.75 6.05
C ARG A 187 0.57 10.62 6.21
N VAL A 188 1.12 11.39 7.14
CA VAL A 188 2.55 11.48 7.37
C VAL A 188 2.86 10.83 8.71
N TRP A 189 3.79 9.88 8.71
CA TRP A 189 4.26 9.16 9.88
C TRP A 189 5.66 9.63 10.24
N TYR A 190 5.91 9.82 11.53
CA TYR A 190 7.23 10.16 12.02
C TYR A 190 7.52 9.49 13.36
N GLU A 191 8.80 9.21 13.59
CA GLU A 191 9.36 8.81 14.88
C GLU A 191 9.66 10.07 15.66
N CYS A 192 9.18 10.16 16.90
CA CYS A 192 9.41 11.30 17.78
C CYS A 192 10.82 11.20 18.37
N ASP A 193 11.62 12.25 18.17
CA ASP A 193 12.91 12.43 18.83
C ASP A 193 13.04 13.91 19.22
N PRO A 194 12.91 14.25 20.52
CA PRO A 194 13.00 15.63 20.98
C PRO A 194 14.35 16.31 20.70
N GLN A 195 15.41 15.51 20.50
CA GLN A 195 16.75 16.03 20.22
C GLN A 195 16.98 16.25 18.74
N ALA A 196 16.29 15.50 17.87
CA ALA A 196 16.39 15.67 16.43
C ALA A 196 15.49 16.82 15.95
N ARG A 197 16.09 17.76 15.23
CA ARG A 197 15.36 18.74 14.42
C ARG A 197 15.84 18.59 13.00
N SER A 198 15.02 17.99 12.14
CA SER A 198 15.38 17.80 10.74
C SER A 198 14.50 18.68 9.86
N ARG A 199 15.14 19.57 9.11
CA ARG A 199 14.51 20.35 8.04
C ARG A 199 14.67 19.57 6.74
N VAL A 200 13.56 19.04 6.25
CA VAL A 200 13.53 18.24 5.04
C VAL A 200 12.48 18.75 4.08
N SER A 201 12.78 18.67 2.79
CA SER A 201 11.77 18.67 1.75
C SER A 201 11.28 17.25 1.55
N VAL A 202 10.01 17.09 1.19
CA VAL A 202 9.43 15.82 0.75
C VAL A 202 9.18 15.89 -0.75
N GLY A 203 9.70 14.90 -1.46
CA GLY A 203 9.46 14.70 -2.88
C GLY A 203 8.57 13.49 -3.15
N LEU A 204 7.98 13.48 -4.34
CA LEU A 204 7.15 12.40 -4.87
C LEU A 204 7.61 12.10 -6.30
N ALA A 205 7.83 10.82 -6.59
CA ALA A 205 7.96 10.32 -7.97
C ALA A 205 6.89 9.26 -8.24
N THR A 206 6.29 9.33 -9.43
CA THR A 206 5.22 8.42 -9.87
C THR A 206 5.67 7.69 -11.14
N PHE A 207 5.58 6.37 -11.13
CA PHE A 207 6.02 5.47 -12.20
C PHE A 207 4.83 4.68 -12.70
N VAL A 208 4.34 5.05 -13.87
CA VAL A 208 3.21 4.39 -14.52
C VAL A 208 3.75 3.40 -15.57
N PRO A 209 3.26 2.15 -15.61
CA PRO A 209 3.65 1.23 -16.68
C PRO A 209 3.22 1.77 -18.04
N GLU A 210 4.01 1.48 -19.07
CA GLU A 210 3.61 1.79 -20.44
C GLU A 210 2.34 0.99 -20.81
N LEU A 211 1.40 1.71 -21.42
CA LEU A 211 0.18 1.14 -21.97
C LEU A 211 0.38 0.92 -23.47
N ASN A 212 0.51 -0.33 -23.89
CA ASN A 212 0.42 -0.64 -25.32
C ASN A 212 -1.06 -0.58 -25.73
N LEU A 213 -1.45 0.59 -26.22
CA LEU A 213 -2.77 0.86 -26.74
C LEU A 213 -2.84 0.44 -28.21
N GLU A 214 -3.85 -0.34 -28.57
CA GLU A 214 -4.16 -0.71 -29.95
C GLU A 214 -5.10 0.33 -30.55
N LYS A 215 -4.83 0.74 -31.79
CA LYS A 215 -5.72 1.61 -32.54
C LYS A 215 -6.88 0.78 -33.10
N CYS A 216 -8.10 1.05 -32.63
CA CYS A 216 -9.32 0.42 -33.09
C CYS A 216 -10.20 1.42 -33.85
N VAL A 217 -11.11 0.91 -34.68
CA VAL A 217 -12.08 1.73 -35.42
C VAL A 217 -13.49 1.25 -35.08
N THR A 218 -14.40 2.17 -34.74
CA THR A 218 -15.80 1.82 -34.52
C THR A 218 -16.44 1.35 -35.82
N LEU A 219 -17.14 0.21 -35.81
CA LEU A 219 -17.80 -0.32 -37.01
C LEU A 219 -18.87 0.62 -37.58
N ILE A 220 -19.58 1.35 -36.72
CA ILE A 220 -20.73 2.19 -37.12
C ILE A 220 -20.28 3.58 -37.56
N SER A 221 -19.42 4.25 -36.80
CA SER A 221 -19.03 5.64 -37.08
C SER A 221 -17.70 5.80 -37.83
N GLY A 222 -16.94 4.72 -38.03
CA GLY A 222 -15.56 4.82 -38.56
C GLY A 222 -14.59 5.61 -37.67
N LYS A 223 -15.01 5.99 -36.46
CA LYS A 223 -14.21 6.77 -35.51
C LYS A 223 -13.11 5.90 -34.94
N GLU A 224 -11.88 6.40 -35.02
CA GLU A 224 -10.72 5.77 -34.40
C GLU A 224 -10.75 5.98 -32.88
N TYR A 225 -10.40 4.95 -32.13
CA TYR A 225 -10.24 5.01 -30.68
C TYR A 225 -9.09 4.10 -30.24
N MET A 226 -8.43 4.46 -29.14
CA MET A 226 -7.38 3.65 -28.56
C MET A 226 -8.00 2.66 -27.57
N ARG A 227 -7.62 1.39 -27.65
CA ARG A 227 -8.08 0.34 -26.75
C ARG A 227 -6.89 -0.32 -26.10
N LEU A 228 -6.94 -0.52 -24.79
CA LEU A 228 -5.91 -1.28 -24.10
C LEU A 228 -5.86 -2.72 -24.62
N HIS A 229 -4.73 -3.11 -25.23
CA HIS A 229 -4.57 -4.47 -25.74
C HIS A 229 -4.49 -5.46 -24.55
N LYS A 230 -5.19 -6.59 -24.68
CA LYS A 230 -5.34 -7.57 -23.61
C LYS A 230 -4.00 -8.27 -23.37
N GLY A 231 -3.23 -7.80 -22.40
CA GLY A 231 -1.96 -8.40 -21.96
C GLY A 231 -0.73 -7.56 -22.20
N SER A 232 -0.89 -6.29 -22.53
CA SER A 232 0.21 -5.43 -22.96
C SER A 232 0.42 -4.23 -22.04
N VAL A 233 0.17 -4.42 -20.74
CA VAL A 233 0.64 -3.50 -19.70
C VAL A 233 1.93 -4.07 -19.16
N GLU A 234 2.94 -3.22 -19.01
CA GLU A 234 4.21 -3.64 -18.42
C GLU A 234 4.04 -4.27 -17.04
N ARG A 235 4.92 -5.21 -16.73
CA ARG A 235 4.94 -5.89 -15.43
C ARG A 235 5.63 -5.03 -14.38
N HIS A 236 5.39 -5.34 -13.12
CA HIS A 236 5.97 -4.64 -11.98
C HIS A 236 7.50 -4.56 -12.05
N GLY A 237 8.17 -5.63 -12.50
CA GLY A 237 9.63 -5.64 -12.62
C GLY A 237 10.16 -4.56 -13.56
N ARG A 238 9.49 -4.35 -14.70
CA ARG A 238 9.84 -3.29 -15.66
C ARG A 238 9.64 -1.90 -15.08
N VAL A 239 8.53 -1.67 -14.36
CA VAL A 239 8.30 -0.39 -13.67
C VAL A 239 9.35 -0.13 -12.59
N MET A 240 9.86 -1.17 -11.92
CA MET A 240 10.97 -1.05 -10.96
C MET A 240 12.31 -0.70 -11.63
N GLU A 241 12.51 -1.00 -12.91
CA GLU A 241 13.67 -0.50 -13.66
C GLU A 241 13.60 1.01 -13.85
N TYR A 242 12.40 1.56 -14.05
CA TYR A 242 12.18 3.01 -14.11
C TYR A 242 12.50 3.68 -12.76
N VAL A 243 12.08 3.06 -11.65
CA VAL A 243 12.45 3.51 -10.30
C VAL A 243 13.96 3.53 -10.12
N ASN A 244 14.66 2.48 -10.56
CA ASN A 244 16.11 2.38 -10.43
C ASN A 244 16.88 3.33 -11.36
N SER A 245 16.33 3.66 -12.53
CA SER A 245 16.92 4.66 -13.42
C SER A 245 16.73 6.07 -12.84
N TRP A 246 15.52 6.37 -12.37
CA TRP A 246 15.20 7.67 -11.78
C TRP A 246 15.98 7.96 -10.49
N LYS A 247 16.28 6.96 -9.66
CA LYS A 247 16.97 7.20 -8.37
C LYS A 247 18.33 7.90 -8.54
N GLU A 248 18.99 7.71 -9.68
CA GLU A 248 20.27 8.37 -9.99
C GLU A 248 20.13 9.88 -10.22
N SER A 249 18.90 10.36 -10.45
CA SER A 249 18.55 11.78 -10.57
C SER A 249 18.04 12.39 -9.26
N MET A 250 17.98 11.62 -8.18
CA MET A 250 17.56 12.15 -6.87
C MET A 250 18.60 13.15 -6.35
N PRO A 251 18.18 14.21 -5.64
CA PRO A 251 19.12 15.11 -4.99
C PRO A 251 20.08 14.35 -4.07
N GLU A 252 21.31 14.81 -3.94
CA GLU A 252 22.26 14.26 -2.98
C GLU A 252 21.68 14.26 -1.57
N ASN A 253 22.10 13.29 -0.75
CA ASN A 253 21.60 13.10 0.62
C ASN A 253 20.09 12.83 0.72
N SER A 254 19.45 12.43 -0.40
CA SER A 254 18.07 12.01 -0.37
C SER A 254 17.90 10.65 0.31
N ARG A 255 16.75 10.45 0.93
CA ARG A 255 16.36 9.17 1.54
C ARG A 255 14.97 8.79 1.08
N ILE A 256 14.81 7.55 0.63
CA ILE A 256 13.50 7.00 0.31
C ILE A 256 12.76 6.71 1.62
N LEU A 257 11.54 7.24 1.75
CA LEU A 257 10.68 6.99 2.90
C LEU A 257 9.88 5.70 2.70
N ASN A 258 9.19 5.59 1.57
CA ASN A 258 8.38 4.43 1.26
C ASN A 258 8.10 4.33 -0.24
N ILE A 259 7.95 3.09 -0.68
CA ILE A 259 7.54 2.71 -2.04
C ILE A 259 6.23 1.95 -1.92
N LYS A 260 5.22 2.33 -2.69
CA LYS A 260 3.90 1.70 -2.65
C LYS A 260 3.25 1.69 -4.02
N SER A 261 2.52 0.63 -4.31
CA SER A 261 1.67 0.54 -5.50
C SER A 261 0.33 1.19 -5.22
N TYR A 262 -0.11 2.00 -6.15
CA TYR A 262 -1.43 2.63 -6.15
C TYR A 262 -2.20 2.16 -7.36
N SER A 263 -3.51 2.36 -7.34
CA SER A 263 -4.34 2.04 -8.49
C SER A 263 -5.27 3.18 -8.87
N THR A 264 -5.36 3.43 -10.17
CA THR A 264 -6.31 4.34 -10.77
C THR A 264 -7.11 3.60 -11.83
N ARG A 265 -8.35 4.02 -12.02
CA ARG A 265 -9.24 3.43 -13.02
C ARG A 265 -8.98 4.12 -14.36
N THR A 266 -8.78 3.32 -15.40
CA THR A 266 -8.76 3.83 -16.78
C THR A 266 -10.19 3.96 -17.29
N ASP A 267 -10.44 4.93 -18.16
CA ASP A 267 -11.64 4.92 -18.97
C ASP A 267 -11.54 3.89 -20.11
N GLU A 268 -12.57 3.84 -20.96
CA GLU A 268 -12.64 2.93 -22.11
C GLU A 268 -11.61 3.25 -23.21
N TYR A 269 -11.06 4.47 -23.23
CA TYR A 269 -10.04 4.95 -24.16
C TYR A 269 -8.62 4.80 -23.61
N GLY A 270 -8.47 4.25 -22.40
CA GLY A 270 -7.21 4.13 -21.71
C GLY A 270 -6.71 5.43 -21.10
N GLN A 271 -7.55 6.47 -20.99
CA GLN A 271 -7.20 7.68 -20.25
C GLN A 271 -7.27 7.42 -18.76
N TYR A 272 -6.36 8.03 -18.02
CA TYR A 272 -6.29 7.96 -16.56
C TYR A 272 -5.62 9.21 -16.02
N ASP A 273 -5.92 9.51 -14.75
CA ASP A 273 -5.19 10.50 -13.97
C ASP A 273 -4.68 9.82 -12.70
N CYS A 274 -3.37 9.78 -12.55
CA CYS A 274 -2.70 9.23 -11.37
C CYS A 274 -2.16 10.32 -10.44
N HIS A 275 -2.35 11.61 -10.73
CA HIS A 275 -2.01 12.75 -9.87
C HIS A 275 -3.26 13.41 -9.26
N SER A 276 -4.45 13.07 -9.73
CA SER A 276 -5.68 13.56 -9.11
C SER A 276 -5.82 13.07 -7.66
N THR A 277 -6.19 14.01 -6.79
CA THR A 277 -6.60 13.73 -5.40
C THR A 277 -8.11 13.57 -5.27
N TYR A 278 -8.85 13.69 -6.38
CA TYR A 278 -10.30 13.54 -6.41
C TYR A 278 -10.77 12.80 -7.65
N LYS A 279 -11.53 11.73 -7.44
CA LYS A 279 -12.12 10.96 -8.54
C LYS A 279 -13.57 10.61 -8.24
N LYS A 280 -14.42 10.64 -9.26
CA LYS A 280 -15.78 10.09 -9.18
C LYS A 280 -15.73 8.61 -9.59
N VAL A 281 -16.18 7.74 -8.71
CA VAL A 281 -16.29 6.29 -8.92
C VAL A 281 -17.73 5.96 -9.25
N HIS A 282 -18.03 5.81 -10.53
CA HIS A 282 -19.37 5.42 -10.97
C HIS A 282 -19.80 4.07 -10.37
N ARG A 283 -20.97 4.05 -9.70
CA ARG A 283 -21.58 2.85 -9.10
C ARG A 283 -21.76 1.67 -10.05
N ARG A 284 -21.97 1.97 -11.33
CA ARG A 284 -21.96 0.98 -12.40
C ARG A 284 -20.72 1.25 -13.23
N PRO A 285 -19.69 0.41 -13.17
CA PRO A 285 -18.62 0.54 -14.13
C PRO A 285 -19.21 0.32 -15.53
N ALA A 286 -18.93 1.25 -16.43
CA ALA A 286 -19.21 1.01 -17.84
C ALA A 286 -18.38 -0.20 -18.29
N TRP A 287 -18.76 -0.81 -19.40
CA TRP A 287 -18.06 -1.98 -19.89
C TRP A 287 -16.56 -1.71 -20.09
N GLY A 288 -15.70 -2.62 -19.62
CA GLY A 288 -14.30 -2.65 -20.02
C GLY A 288 -13.32 -1.77 -19.24
N HIS A 289 -13.66 -1.29 -18.04
CA HIS A 289 -12.67 -0.58 -17.22
C HIS A 289 -11.53 -1.50 -16.74
N TYR A 290 -10.33 -0.93 -16.75
CA TYR A 290 -9.15 -1.50 -16.14
C TYR A 290 -8.75 -0.66 -14.93
N HIS A 291 -8.25 -1.33 -13.91
CA HIS A 291 -7.53 -0.70 -12.82
C HIS A 291 -6.05 -0.78 -13.16
N LEU A 292 -5.47 0.35 -13.53
CA LEU A 292 -4.06 0.49 -13.75
C LEU A 292 -3.37 0.62 -12.40
N ARG A 293 -2.35 -0.20 -12.16
CA ARG A 293 -1.45 -0.07 -11.02
C ARG A 293 -0.23 0.73 -11.46
N PHE A 294 0.30 1.52 -10.55
CA PHE A 294 1.50 2.32 -10.74
C PHE A 294 2.25 2.43 -9.41
N ILE A 295 3.54 2.73 -9.45
CA ILE A 295 4.39 2.82 -8.26
C ILE A 295 4.55 4.30 -7.89
N ARG A 296 4.47 4.62 -6.60
CA ARG A 296 4.92 5.91 -6.08
C ARG A 296 6.05 5.72 -5.09
N VAL A 297 7.02 6.64 -5.17
CA VAL A 297 8.15 6.73 -4.25
C VAL A 297 8.07 8.08 -3.55
N PHE A 298 7.89 8.07 -2.24
CA PHE A 298 8.09 9.25 -1.41
C PHE A 298 9.51 9.26 -0.88
N PHE A 299 10.16 10.41 -0.94
CA PHE A 299 11.53 10.59 -0.47
C PHE A 299 11.69 11.94 0.23
N THR A 300 12.76 12.07 1.01
CA THR A 300 13.17 13.33 1.63
C THR A 300 14.49 13.79 1.07
N ALA A 301 14.67 15.09 0.92
CA ALA A 301 15.98 15.71 0.70
C ALA A 301 16.24 16.78 1.77
N ILE A 302 17.48 16.86 2.26
CA ILE A 302 17.89 17.87 3.25
C ILE A 302 17.84 19.25 2.59
N LEU A 303 17.32 20.26 3.32
CA LEU A 303 17.19 21.62 2.77
C LEU A 303 18.50 22.43 2.86
N ASN A 304 19.29 22.28 3.92
CA ASN A 304 20.59 22.94 4.08
C ASN A 304 21.66 21.95 4.53
N GLU A 305 22.88 22.08 4.00
CA GLU A 305 24.02 21.24 4.40
C GLU A 305 24.38 21.38 5.89
N ASP A 306 24.06 22.54 6.49
CA ASP A 306 24.26 22.80 7.92
C ASP A 306 23.31 22.00 8.83
N ASP A 307 22.23 21.40 8.28
CA ASP A 307 21.24 20.63 9.05
C ASP A 307 21.72 19.21 9.41
N GLY A 308 23.00 18.89 9.17
CA GLY A 308 23.70 17.70 9.63
C GLY A 308 24.38 16.88 8.52
N PRO A 309 25.23 15.90 8.88
CA PRO A 309 25.89 15.05 7.88
C PRO A 309 24.85 14.26 7.06
N PRO A 310 25.23 13.80 5.85
CA PRO A 310 24.42 12.94 5.01
C PRO A 310 23.74 11.83 5.82
N LEU A 311 22.41 11.77 5.81
CA LEU A 311 21.67 10.69 6.46
C LEU A 311 21.83 9.35 5.72
N TYR A 312 22.48 9.36 4.54
CA TYR A 312 22.57 8.24 3.61
C TYR A 312 23.95 8.17 2.94
N PRO A 313 24.41 6.98 2.51
CA PRO A 313 25.53 6.88 1.58
C PRO A 313 25.29 7.77 0.35
N SER A 314 26.39 8.31 -0.20
CA SER A 314 26.35 9.18 -1.39
C SER A 314 25.68 8.53 -2.61
N VAL A 315 25.62 7.20 -2.65
CA VAL A 315 24.94 6.43 -3.70
C VAL A 315 23.91 5.51 -3.06
N ILE A 316 22.64 5.70 -3.42
CA ILE A 316 21.55 4.79 -3.04
C ILE A 316 21.75 3.48 -3.81
N PRO A 317 21.88 2.31 -3.14
CA PRO A 317 22.02 1.03 -3.84
C PRO A 317 20.83 0.73 -4.77
N ARG A 318 20.97 -0.29 -5.63
CA ARG A 318 19.85 -0.76 -6.45
C ARG A 318 18.66 -1.11 -5.55
N ILE A 319 17.49 -0.57 -5.86
CA ILE A 319 16.26 -0.86 -5.15
C ILE A 319 15.66 -2.14 -5.74
N THR A 320 15.43 -3.13 -4.90
CA THR A 320 14.77 -4.38 -5.29
C THR A 320 13.53 -4.59 -4.43
N CYS A 321 12.69 -5.54 -4.83
CA CYS A 321 11.56 -5.96 -4.02
C CYS A 321 11.40 -7.47 -4.02
N LYS A 322 10.86 -8.01 -2.92
CA LYS A 322 10.48 -9.42 -2.80
C LYS A 322 9.00 -9.51 -2.44
N LEU A 323 8.26 -10.35 -3.15
CA LEU A 323 6.84 -10.58 -2.90
C LEU A 323 6.65 -11.87 -2.09
N PHE A 324 6.08 -11.74 -0.90
CA PHE A 324 5.70 -12.84 -0.03
C PHE A 324 4.20 -13.09 -0.16
N LEU A 325 3.84 -14.23 -0.74
CA LEU A 325 2.47 -14.69 -0.90
C LEU A 325 2.21 -15.89 0.01
N PRO A 326 0.96 -16.06 0.48
CA PRO A 326 0.60 -17.22 1.27
C PRO A 326 0.57 -18.48 0.39
N ALA A 327 1.12 -19.58 0.90
CA ALA A 327 1.09 -20.88 0.23
C ALA A 327 -0.35 -21.35 -0.06
N LEU A 328 -0.58 -21.99 -1.20
CA LEU A 328 -1.82 -22.72 -1.44
C LEU A 328 -1.78 -24.03 -0.62
N VAL A 329 -2.71 -24.19 0.31
CA VAL A 329 -2.82 -25.39 1.14
C VAL A 329 -3.81 -26.34 0.44
N GLN A 330 -3.33 -27.52 0.03
CA GLN A 330 -4.17 -28.53 -0.61
C GLN A 330 -5.35 -28.88 0.31
N ARG A 331 -6.57 -28.75 -0.21
CA ARG A 331 -7.78 -28.98 0.58
C ARG A 331 -8.40 -30.32 0.30
N GLY A 332 -8.70 -31.05 1.37
CA GLY A 332 -9.72 -32.09 1.34
C GLY A 332 -11.10 -31.51 1.06
N PHE A 333 -11.98 -32.35 0.50
CA PHE A 333 -13.32 -32.02 -0.01
C PHE A 333 -14.26 -31.29 0.99
N PHE A 334 -13.98 -31.37 2.31
CA PHE A 334 -14.87 -30.86 3.37
C PHE A 334 -14.43 -29.54 4.03
N ASN A 335 -13.25 -28.99 3.70
CA ASN A 335 -12.72 -27.81 4.41
C ASN A 335 -13.19 -26.48 3.78
N ARG A 336 -14.10 -25.77 4.46
CA ARG A 336 -14.70 -24.48 4.03
C ARG A 336 -13.87 -23.21 4.33
N GLY A 337 -12.64 -23.28 4.83
CA GLY A 337 -11.85 -22.07 5.25
C GLY A 337 -11.24 -21.23 4.10
N SER A 338 -10.09 -20.57 4.31
CA SER A 338 -9.22 -20.02 3.25
C SER A 338 -8.31 -21.10 2.61
N PRO A 339 -8.20 -21.23 1.27
CA PRO A 339 -7.29 -22.17 0.62
C PRO A 339 -5.81 -21.80 0.73
N PHE A 340 -5.50 -20.75 1.48
CA PHE A 340 -4.16 -20.25 1.69
C PHE A 340 -3.72 -20.44 3.15
N GLU A 341 -2.40 -20.56 3.35
CA GLU A 341 -1.79 -20.66 4.68
C GLU A 341 -2.17 -19.46 5.58
N PRO A 342 -2.16 -19.62 6.91
CA PRO A 342 -2.50 -18.55 7.82
C PRO A 342 -1.43 -17.45 7.83
N LYS A 343 -1.84 -16.22 8.20
CA LYS A 343 -0.97 -15.05 8.29
C LYS A 343 0.31 -15.28 9.09
N LYS A 344 0.21 -16.04 10.20
CA LYS A 344 1.33 -16.35 11.08
C LYS A 344 2.46 -17.07 10.35
N ASP A 345 2.13 -18.03 9.49
CA ASP A 345 3.12 -18.87 8.80
C ASP A 345 3.83 -18.07 7.70
N LEU A 346 3.07 -17.23 6.97
CA LEU A 346 3.65 -16.29 6.01
C LEU A 346 4.61 -15.30 6.67
N LEU A 347 4.22 -14.73 7.82
CA LEU A 347 5.07 -13.80 8.57
C LEU A 347 6.32 -14.48 9.13
N ALA A 348 6.20 -15.70 9.64
CA ALA A 348 7.37 -16.47 10.09
C ALA A 348 8.35 -16.73 8.94
N ARG A 349 7.84 -17.01 7.73
CA ARG A 349 8.69 -17.17 6.54
C ARG A 349 9.37 -15.86 6.15
N LEU A 350 8.66 -14.73 6.17
CA LEU A 350 9.20 -13.40 5.91
C LEU A 350 10.29 -13.02 6.93
N GLU A 351 10.01 -13.20 8.22
CA GLU A 351 10.96 -12.92 9.31
C GLU A 351 12.22 -13.77 9.17
N LYS A 352 12.07 -15.08 8.91
CA LYS A 352 13.19 -16.00 8.65
C LYS A 352 14.04 -15.50 7.48
N TRP A 353 13.41 -15.19 6.34
CA TRP A 353 14.11 -14.72 5.14
C TRP A 353 14.90 -13.43 5.38
N THR A 354 14.25 -12.44 6.02
CA THR A 354 14.89 -11.15 6.33
C THR A 354 16.02 -11.29 7.34
N SER A 355 15.90 -12.20 8.32
CA SER A 355 16.97 -12.50 9.28
C SER A 355 18.22 -13.09 8.59
N PHE A 356 18.03 -14.06 7.68
CA PHE A 356 19.12 -14.71 6.95
C PHE A 356 19.83 -13.76 5.98
N THR A 357 19.06 -12.98 5.22
CA THR A 357 19.61 -12.08 4.20
C THR A 357 20.23 -10.81 4.79
N GLY A 358 19.77 -10.38 5.96
CA GLY A 358 20.16 -9.08 6.52
C GLY A 358 19.74 -7.91 5.65
N ALA A 359 18.69 -8.08 4.84
CA ALA A 359 18.27 -7.11 3.85
C ALA A 359 17.95 -5.74 4.48
N ASN A 360 18.47 -4.67 3.87
CA ASN A 360 18.15 -3.31 4.32
C ASN A 360 16.77 -2.91 3.81
N ILE A 361 15.76 -3.11 4.65
CA ILE A 361 14.35 -2.84 4.31
C ILE A 361 14.08 -1.35 4.27
N ILE A 362 13.57 -0.87 3.13
CA ILE A 362 13.08 0.49 2.93
C ILE A 362 11.63 0.59 3.44
N SER A 363 10.76 -0.26 2.91
CA SER A 363 9.33 -0.26 3.27
C SER A 363 8.69 -1.60 2.95
N VAL A 364 7.54 -1.86 3.57
CA VAL A 364 6.72 -3.04 3.26
C VAL A 364 5.32 -2.58 2.90
N GLU A 365 4.82 -3.11 1.78
CA GLU A 365 3.50 -2.84 1.27
C GLU A 365 2.59 -4.07 1.46
N THR A 366 1.40 -3.86 2.01
CA THR A 366 0.33 -4.85 2.00
C THR A 366 -0.43 -4.77 0.68
N VAL A 367 -0.36 -5.84 -0.12
CA VAL A 367 -0.97 -5.92 -1.45
C VAL A 367 -2.07 -6.97 -1.50
N ALA A 368 -3.09 -6.73 -2.33
CA ALA A 368 -4.14 -7.70 -2.61
C ALA A 368 -4.21 -8.01 -4.11
N TYR A 369 -4.17 -9.28 -4.47
CA TYR A 369 -4.24 -9.77 -5.85
C TYR A 369 -5.44 -10.68 -6.07
N LYS A 370 -5.96 -10.72 -7.29
CA LYS A 370 -6.95 -11.72 -7.69
C LYS A 370 -6.22 -13.07 -7.89
N ALA A 371 -6.53 -14.07 -7.08
CA ALA A 371 -5.76 -15.32 -7.06
C ALA A 371 -6.01 -16.24 -8.28
N PHE A 372 -7.18 -16.15 -8.92
CA PHE A 372 -7.60 -17.09 -9.97
C PHE A 372 -8.32 -16.45 -11.16
N THR A 373 -8.48 -15.13 -11.14
CA THR A 373 -9.32 -14.39 -12.09
C THR A 373 -8.62 -13.11 -12.52
N GLY A 374 -9.23 -12.38 -13.46
CA GLY A 374 -8.70 -11.10 -13.91
C GLY A 374 -7.44 -11.24 -14.75
N ALA A 375 -6.63 -10.18 -14.75
CA ALA A 375 -5.37 -10.17 -15.47
C ALA A 375 -4.33 -11.03 -14.75
N GLU A 376 -4.39 -11.08 -13.42
CA GLU A 376 -3.46 -11.83 -12.57
C GLU A 376 -3.48 -13.32 -12.89
N GLY A 377 -4.65 -13.94 -12.96
CA GLY A 377 -4.77 -15.36 -13.30
C GLY A 377 -4.35 -15.70 -14.74
N LYS A 378 -4.19 -14.70 -15.62
CA LYS A 378 -3.79 -14.90 -17.02
C LYS A 378 -2.33 -14.54 -17.28
N TYR A 379 -1.82 -13.49 -16.64
CA TYR A 379 -0.53 -12.87 -16.96
C TYR A 379 0.47 -12.92 -15.79
N GLY A 380 0.07 -13.41 -14.63
CA GLY A 380 0.89 -13.44 -13.40
C GLY A 380 0.52 -12.30 -12.45
N LEU A 381 0.92 -12.44 -11.17
CA LEU A 381 0.60 -11.48 -10.11
C LEU A 381 1.39 -10.16 -10.23
N ASP A 382 2.43 -10.14 -11.05
CA ASP A 382 3.24 -8.96 -11.33
C ASP A 382 2.63 -8.05 -12.40
N VAL A 383 1.49 -8.40 -12.99
CA VAL A 383 0.79 -7.54 -13.93
C VAL A 383 0.34 -6.23 -13.25
N MET A 384 0.64 -5.11 -13.92
CA MET A 384 0.30 -3.78 -13.42
C MET A 384 -1.09 -3.31 -13.87
N CYS A 385 -1.97 -4.22 -14.28
CA CYS A 385 -3.37 -3.90 -14.50
C CYS A 385 -4.26 -5.04 -14.00
N THR A 386 -5.48 -4.72 -13.59
CA THR A 386 -6.51 -5.74 -13.34
C THR A 386 -7.82 -5.30 -13.95
N ARG A 387 -8.66 -6.26 -14.34
CA ARG A 387 -9.96 -6.00 -14.96
C ARG A 387 -11.07 -6.34 -13.99
N ASP A 388 -12.06 -5.47 -13.91
CA ASP A 388 -13.30 -5.77 -13.20
C ASP A 388 -14.16 -6.70 -14.03
N MET A 389 -14.32 -7.96 -13.60
CA MET A 389 -15.15 -8.94 -14.31
C MET A 389 -16.60 -8.94 -13.82
N TYR A 390 -16.86 -8.38 -12.64
CA TYR A 390 -18.13 -8.52 -11.92
C TYR A 390 -19.38 -8.11 -12.73
N HIS A 391 -19.30 -7.05 -13.55
CA HIS A 391 -20.49 -6.49 -14.19
C HIS A 391 -20.89 -7.19 -15.50
N HIS A 392 -20.00 -7.92 -16.15
CA HIS A 392 -20.32 -8.63 -17.40
C HIS A 392 -21.34 -9.77 -17.19
N GLN A 393 -21.37 -10.37 -16.00
CA GLN A 393 -22.23 -11.52 -15.75
C GLN A 393 -23.67 -11.10 -15.38
N LYS A 394 -23.85 -9.99 -14.66
CA LYS A 394 -25.18 -9.56 -14.21
C LYS A 394 -26.12 -9.18 -15.36
N ASP A 395 -25.59 -8.52 -16.40
CA ASP A 395 -26.38 -8.13 -17.58
C ASP A 395 -26.73 -9.32 -18.49
N SER A 396 -26.02 -10.46 -18.35
CA SER A 396 -26.31 -11.70 -19.08
C SER A 396 -27.20 -12.67 -18.30
N GLY A 397 -27.77 -12.26 -17.16
CA GLY A 397 -28.56 -13.12 -16.27
C GLY A 397 -27.73 -14.10 -15.44
N ASN A 398 -26.40 -14.06 -15.55
CA ASN A 398 -25.49 -14.91 -14.78
C ASN A 398 -25.17 -14.25 -13.43
N VAL A 399 -25.27 -15.03 -12.35
CA VAL A 399 -24.79 -14.58 -11.04
C VAL A 399 -23.27 -14.46 -11.12
N PRO A 400 -22.68 -13.27 -10.83
CA PRO A 400 -21.26 -13.10 -10.95
C PRO A 400 -20.50 -14.07 -10.05
N THR A 401 -19.53 -14.81 -10.59
CA THR A 401 -18.67 -15.66 -9.78
C THR A 401 -17.92 -14.77 -8.78
N PRO A 402 -17.95 -15.08 -7.48
CA PRO A 402 -17.19 -14.35 -6.48
C PRO A 402 -15.69 -14.29 -6.85
N GLU A 403 -15.10 -13.11 -6.81
CA GLU A 403 -13.66 -12.94 -7.04
C GLU A 403 -12.90 -13.26 -5.75
N CYS A 404 -11.91 -14.15 -5.83
CA CYS A 404 -11.05 -14.52 -4.70
C CYS A 404 -9.79 -13.68 -4.73
N TYR A 405 -9.52 -12.98 -3.63
CA TYR A 405 -8.32 -12.19 -3.45
C TYR A 405 -7.40 -12.84 -2.43
N VAL A 406 -6.10 -12.77 -2.71
CA VAL A 406 -5.04 -13.15 -1.79
C VAL A 406 -4.29 -11.91 -1.34
N ILE A 407 -3.99 -11.83 -0.05
CA ILE A 407 -3.20 -10.76 0.56
C ILE A 407 -1.75 -11.23 0.61
N GLY A 408 -0.81 -10.38 0.19
CA GLY A 408 0.63 -10.63 0.27
C GLY A 408 1.37 -9.41 0.82
N TYR A 409 2.67 -9.59 1.06
CA TYR A 409 3.57 -8.53 1.49
C TYR A 409 4.65 -8.32 0.45
N ARG A 410 4.76 -7.10 -0.08
CA ARG A 410 5.88 -6.72 -0.94
C ARG A 410 6.89 -5.95 -0.10
N VAL A 411 8.08 -6.50 0.04
CA VAL A 411 9.18 -5.92 0.82
C VAL A 411 10.13 -5.22 -0.14
N PHE A 412 10.27 -3.91 -0.02
CA PHE A 412 11.22 -3.10 -0.80
C PHE A 412 12.52 -2.93 -0.01
N MET A 413 13.67 -3.09 -0.68
CA MET A 413 14.97 -3.14 -0.02
C MET A 413 16.09 -2.58 -0.89
N GLU A 414 17.23 -2.27 -0.25
CA GLU A 414 18.43 -1.74 -0.90
C GLU A 414 19.48 -2.82 -1.09
N GLY A 415 19.84 -3.06 -2.35
CA GLY A 415 20.73 -4.13 -2.75
C GLY A 415 19.98 -5.28 -3.42
N LEU A 416 20.74 -6.27 -3.85
CA LEU A 416 20.22 -7.51 -4.42
C LEU A 416 20.39 -8.62 -3.39
N PHE A 417 19.29 -9.27 -3.03
CA PHE A 417 19.29 -10.36 -2.06
C PHE A 417 18.70 -11.60 -2.69
N GLY A 418 19.56 -12.58 -2.96
CA GLY A 418 19.16 -13.91 -3.37
C GLY A 418 18.48 -14.68 -2.22
N ASP A 419 17.90 -15.82 -2.54
CA ASP A 419 17.35 -16.69 -1.51
C ASP A 419 18.46 -17.45 -0.77
N PRO A 420 18.41 -17.51 0.58
CA PRO A 420 19.42 -18.22 1.34
C PRO A 420 19.46 -19.70 0.96
N ASP A 421 20.64 -20.31 1.01
CA ASP A 421 20.80 -21.75 0.80
C ASP A 421 19.89 -22.55 1.74
N GLY A 422 19.10 -23.48 1.17
CA GLY A 422 18.13 -24.28 1.91
C GLY A 422 16.86 -23.54 2.34
N PHE A 423 16.61 -22.33 1.83
CA PHE A 423 15.33 -21.66 2.03
C PHE A 423 14.25 -22.26 1.12
N GLU A 424 13.36 -23.07 1.69
CA GLU A 424 12.28 -23.72 0.94
C GLU A 424 11.08 -22.78 0.76
N TRP A 425 10.72 -22.51 -0.50
CA TRP A 425 9.47 -21.85 -0.84
C TRP A 425 8.32 -22.85 -0.93
N PRO A 426 7.14 -22.53 -0.40
CA PRO A 426 5.97 -23.33 -0.67
C PRO A 426 5.58 -23.25 -2.16
N PRO A 427 4.73 -24.17 -2.65
CA PRO A 427 4.18 -24.09 -3.99
C PRO A 427 3.56 -22.72 -4.27
N SER A 428 3.95 -22.10 -5.40
CA SER A 428 3.38 -20.83 -5.85
C SER A 428 1.91 -20.98 -6.22
N ILE A 429 1.13 -19.91 -5.98
CA ILE A 429 -0.29 -19.81 -6.39
C ILE A 429 -0.44 -19.83 -7.91
N ASP A 430 0.54 -19.33 -8.65
CA ASP A 430 0.49 -19.21 -10.12
C ASP A 430 0.58 -20.57 -10.85
N GLY A 431 0.80 -21.66 -10.10
CA GLY A 431 0.95 -23.01 -10.63
C GLY A 431 2.19 -23.17 -11.52
N PRO A 432 2.38 -24.35 -12.14
CA PRO A 432 3.52 -24.60 -13.02
C PRO A 432 3.48 -23.84 -14.36
N ARG A 433 2.47 -22.99 -14.59
CA ARG A 433 2.26 -22.28 -15.87
C ARG A 433 2.91 -20.90 -15.94
N ALA A 434 3.42 -20.35 -14.85
CA ALA A 434 4.14 -19.08 -14.89
C ALA A 434 5.57 -19.29 -15.40
N PRO A 435 6.04 -18.49 -16.38
CA PRO A 435 7.44 -18.51 -16.81
C PRO A 435 8.33 -18.10 -15.62
N LYS A 436 9.34 -18.93 -15.30
CA LYS A 436 10.21 -18.76 -14.13
C LYS A 436 11.19 -17.57 -14.23
N GLU A 437 11.40 -17.02 -15.42
CA GLU A 437 12.60 -16.21 -15.71
C GLU A 437 12.43 -14.68 -15.53
N ASP A 438 11.20 -14.14 -15.50
CA ASP A 438 10.99 -12.69 -15.55
C ASP A 438 10.39 -12.06 -14.29
N ALA A 439 10.09 -12.87 -13.28
CA ALA A 439 9.43 -12.34 -12.10
C ALA A 439 10.45 -11.58 -11.24
N CYS A 440 10.13 -10.34 -10.89
CA CYS A 440 10.77 -9.64 -9.76
C CYS A 440 10.62 -10.39 -8.42
N SER A 441 9.98 -11.56 -8.41
CA SER A 441 10.29 -12.60 -7.44
C SER A 441 11.60 -13.28 -7.84
N ILE A 442 12.69 -12.87 -7.21
CA ILE A 442 13.72 -13.84 -6.85
C ILE A 442 12.96 -15.05 -6.25
N GLN A 443 13.27 -16.27 -6.65
CA GLN A 443 12.77 -17.52 -6.06
C GLN A 443 13.92 -18.27 -5.42
#